data_AF-A0A368TLC5-F1
#
_entry.id   AF-A0A368TLC5-F1
#
_cell.length_a   1.000
_cell.length_b   1.000
_cell.length_c   1.000
_cell.angle_alpha   90.00
_cell.angle_beta   90.00
_cell.angle_gamma   90.00
#
_symmetry.space_group_name_H-M   'P 1'
#
loop_
_entity.id
_entity.type
_entity.pdbx_description
1 polymer ?
#
loop_
_entity_poly.entity_id
_entity_poly.type
_entity_poly.pdbx_seq_one_letter_code
_entity_poly.pdbx_strand_id
1 'polypeptide(L)'
;MAKTNYTKEEQERIDAVNRYLRGERATKICGSIDRSRTWLYKWIERHRNFKKSDKSEWFREESRAPKTVHRKTNQELETLV
;
A
#
# COMPACT_ATOMS: atom_id res chain seq x y z
N MET A 1 16.72 16.53 -10.17
CA MET A 1 15.38 16.25 -9.61
C MET A 1 15.38 14.80 -9.17
N ALA A 2 15.33 14.54 -7.86
CA ALA A 2 15.41 13.19 -7.31
C ALA A 2 14.23 12.35 -7.82
N LYS A 3 14.49 11.45 -8.78
CA LYS A 3 13.53 10.44 -9.21
C LYS A 3 13.43 9.45 -8.04
N THR A 4 12.40 9.60 -7.22
CA THR A 4 12.05 8.59 -6.24
C THR A 4 11.84 7.27 -6.97
N ASN A 5 12.64 6.24 -6.63
CA ASN A 5 12.53 4.88 -7.17
C ASN A 5 11.25 4.21 -6.66
N TYR A 6 10.10 4.70 -7.10
CA TYR A 6 8.81 4.07 -6.87
C TYR A 6 8.48 3.19 -8.07
N THR A 7 7.97 2.00 -7.80
CA THR A 7 7.40 1.12 -8.82
C THR A 7 6.23 1.80 -9.52
N LYS A 8 5.93 1.39 -10.76
CA LYS A 8 4.82 1.92 -11.54
C LYS A 8 3.50 1.88 -10.75
N GLU A 9 3.25 0.80 -10.03
CA GLU A 9 2.06 0.64 -9.19
C GLU A 9 2.00 1.62 -8.02
N GLU A 10 3.13 1.89 -7.35
CA GLU A 10 3.18 2.89 -6.29
C GLU A 10 2.84 4.28 -6.82
N GLN A 11 3.37 4.63 -8.01
CA GLN A 11 3.04 5.89 -8.66
C GLN A 11 1.56 5.98 -9.03
N GLU A 12 0.96 4.91 -9.56
CA GLU A 12 -0.48 4.84 -9.83
C GLU A 12 -1.31 5.08 -8.57
N ARG A 13 -0.91 4.47 -7.43
CA ARG A 13 -1.60 4.65 -6.13
C ARG A 13 -1.51 6.09 -5.65
N ILE A 14 -0.31 6.68 -5.68
CA ILE A 14 -0.05 8.06 -5.26
C ILE A 14 -0.85 9.04 -6.13
N ASP A 15 -0.78 8.88 -7.45
CA ASP A 15 -1.47 9.75 -8.40
C ASP A 15 -2.99 9.66 -8.23
N ALA A 16 -3.55 8.45 -8.15
CA ALA A 16 -4.98 8.24 -8.00
C ALA A 16 -5.55 8.87 -6.72
N VAL A 17 -4.87 8.70 -5.57
CA VAL A 17 -5.27 9.33 -4.31
C VAL A 17 -5.11 10.85 -4.37
N ASN A 18 -4.02 11.36 -4.95
CA ASN A 18 -3.82 12.80 -5.12
C ASN A 18 -4.91 13.44 -5.99
N ARG A 19 -5.30 12.81 -7.11
CA ARG A 19 -6.42 13.29 -7.95
C ARG A 19 -7.73 13.30 -7.19
N TYR A 20 -7.99 12.26 -6.38
CA TYR A 20 -9.18 12.22 -5.52
C TYR A 20 -9.19 13.34 -4.48
N LEU A 21 -8.03 13.62 -3.85
CA LEU A 21 -7.89 14.72 -2.89
C LEU A 21 -8.07 16.10 -3.52
N ARG A 22 -7.76 16.26 -4.82
CA ARG A 22 -8.07 17.48 -5.59
C ARG A 22 -9.56 17.63 -5.94
N GLY A 23 -10.40 16.65 -5.59
CA GLY A 23 -11.83 16.66 -5.88
C GLY A 23 -12.23 16.02 -7.22
N GLU A 24 -11.32 15.32 -7.89
CA GLU A 24 -11.67 14.59 -9.10
C GLU A 24 -12.57 13.38 -8.79
N ARG A 25 -13.53 13.11 -9.67
CA ARG A 25 -14.49 12.00 -9.49
C ARG A 25 -13.77 10.66 -9.57
N ALA A 26 -14.02 9.78 -8.60
CA ALA A 26 -13.50 8.41 -8.56
C ALA A 26 -13.68 7.64 -9.88
N THR A 27 -14.80 7.84 -10.58
CA THR A 27 -15.07 7.21 -11.89
C THR A 27 -14.11 7.65 -12.99
N LYS A 28 -13.77 8.95 -13.05
CA LYS A 28 -12.79 9.47 -14.02
C LYS A 28 -11.39 8.97 -13.71
N ILE A 29 -11.00 8.99 -12.44
CA ILE A 29 -9.70 8.50 -11.99
C ILE A 29 -9.55 7.03 -12.37
N CYS A 30 -10.48 6.18 -11.92
CA CYS A 30 -10.50 4.75 -12.21
C CYS A 30 -10.50 4.44 -13.71
N GLY A 31 -11.25 5.19 -14.53
CA GLY A 31 -11.27 5.03 -15.98
C GLY A 31 -9.95 5.42 -16.66
N SER A 32 -9.19 6.35 -16.09
CA SER A 32 -7.88 6.76 -16.62
C SER A 32 -6.77 5.74 -16.35
N ILE A 33 -6.90 4.92 -15.30
CA ILE A 33 -5.86 4.00 -14.83
C ILE A 33 -6.28 2.52 -14.94
N ASP A 34 -7.43 2.25 -15.56
CA ASP A 34 -8.04 0.92 -15.69
C ASP A 34 -8.12 0.15 -14.36
N ARG A 35 -8.48 0.84 -13.27
CA ARG A 35 -8.64 0.22 -11.93
C ARG A 35 -10.07 0.31 -11.45
N SER A 36 -10.45 -0.61 -10.58
CA SER A 36 -11.77 -0.62 -9.95
C SER A 36 -11.91 0.51 -8.92
N ARG A 37 -13.14 0.98 -8.71
CA ARG A 37 -13.48 1.92 -7.63
C ARG A 37 -13.10 1.39 -6.25
N THR A 38 -13.29 0.08 -6.02
CA THR A 38 -12.94 -0.59 -4.77
C THR A 38 -11.45 -0.49 -4.49
N TRP A 39 -10.60 -0.61 -5.51
CA TRP A 39 -9.16 -0.39 -5.38
C TRP A 39 -8.85 1.04 -4.93
N LEU A 40 -9.48 2.05 -5.55
CA LEU A 40 -9.26 3.46 -5.19
C LEU A 40 -9.70 3.74 -3.74
N TYR A 41 -10.90 3.31 -3.35
CA TYR A 41 -11.40 3.51 -1.99
C TYR A 41 -10.51 2.85 -0.94
N LYS A 42 -10.02 1.63 -1.20
CA LYS A 42 -9.06 0.94 -0.32
C LYS A 42 -7.82 1.81 -0.06
N TRP A 43 -7.24 2.42 -1.09
CA TRP A 43 -6.05 3.26 -0.93
C TRP A 43 -6.35 4.60 -0.26
N ILE A 44 -7.51 5.21 -0.52
CA ILE A 44 -7.95 6.43 0.18
C ILE A 44 -8.12 6.16 1.68
N GLU A 45 -8.78 5.06 2.04
CA GLU A 45 -8.96 4.65 3.43
C GLU A 45 -7.61 4.39 4.10
N ARG A 46 -6.70 3.70 3.41
CA ARG A 46 -5.33 3.48 3.88
C ARG A 46 -4.60 4.79 4.10
N HIS A 47 -4.64 5.72 3.15
CA HIS A 47 -4.02 7.04 3.29
C HIS A 47 -4.56 7.82 4.50
N ARG A 48 -5.88 7.79 4.74
CA ARG A 48 -6.50 8.43 5.91
C ARG A 48 -6.04 7.82 7.24
N ASN A 49 -5.92 6.50 7.30
CA ASN A 49 -5.43 5.80 8.49
C ASN A 49 -3.93 6.05 8.72
N PHE A 50 -3.12 6.01 7.66
CA PHE A 50 -1.69 6.27 7.73
C PHE A 50 -1.37 7.72 8.09
N LYS A 51 -2.15 8.72 7.66
CA LYS A 51 -1.95 10.12 8.08
C LYS A 51 -2.00 10.32 9.60
N LYS A 52 -2.63 9.40 10.34
CA LYS A 52 -2.63 9.39 11.81
C LYS A 52 -1.37 8.78 12.43
N SER A 53 -0.53 8.13 11.62
CA SER A 53 0.70 7.46 12.04
C SER A 53 1.91 8.16 11.41
N ASP A 54 3.04 8.21 12.09
CA ASP A 54 4.24 8.95 11.64
C ASP A 54 4.93 8.34 10.39
N LYS A 55 4.41 7.22 9.87
CA LYS A 55 4.98 6.53 8.70
C LYS A 55 4.39 7.05 7.39
N SER A 56 5.22 7.69 6.57
CA SER A 56 4.82 8.37 5.32
C SER A 56 4.61 7.44 4.09
N GLU A 57 4.71 6.12 4.25
CA GLU A 57 4.80 5.16 3.14
C GLU A 57 3.49 4.40 2.86
N TRP A 58 2.34 5.06 2.97
CA TRP A 58 1.01 4.44 2.82
C TRP A 58 0.76 3.80 1.44
N PHE A 59 1.51 4.22 0.42
CA PHE A 59 1.43 3.73 -0.97
C PHE A 59 2.16 2.41 -1.20
N ARG A 60 3.09 2.06 -0.29
CA ARG A 60 3.73 0.75 -0.30
C ARG A 60 2.71 -0.32 0.05
N GLU A 61 2.80 -1.45 -0.63
CA GLU A 61 2.10 -2.62 -0.16
C GLU A 61 2.70 -3.05 1.19
N GLU A 62 1.82 -3.47 2.11
CA GLU A 62 2.32 -4.09 3.34
C GLU A 62 2.36 -5.57 3.05
N SER A 63 3.44 -6.24 3.47
CA SER A 63 3.58 -7.68 3.36
C SER A 63 2.30 -8.36 3.87
N ARG A 64 1.64 -9.11 2.99
CA ARG A 64 0.48 -9.97 3.33
C ARG A 64 0.90 -11.20 4.16
N ALA A 65 2.17 -11.28 4.54
CA ALA A 65 2.71 -12.32 5.38
C ALA A 65 1.96 -12.30 6.73
N PRO A 66 1.48 -13.46 7.20
CA PRO A 66 0.86 -13.53 8.51
C PRO A 66 1.88 -13.09 9.56
N LYS A 67 1.61 -11.96 10.23
CA LYS A 67 2.43 -11.45 11.34
C LYS A 67 2.43 -12.40 12.55
N THR A 68 1.46 -13.32 12.59
CA THR A 68 1.34 -14.36 13.60
C THR A 68 1.57 -15.72 12.94
N VAL A 69 2.82 -16.15 12.91
CA VAL A 69 3.14 -17.55 12.65
C VAL A 69 2.92 -18.28 13.98
N HIS A 70 1.82 -19.02 14.12
CA HIS A 70 1.53 -19.80 15.34
C HIS A 70 2.55 -20.94 15.56
N ARG A 71 3.40 -21.21 14.57
CA ARG A 71 4.41 -22.27 14.57
C ARG A 71 5.80 -21.67 14.77
N LYS A 72 6.07 -21.11 15.95
CA LYS A 72 7.46 -20.99 16.42
C LYS A 72 7.93 -22.41 16.77
N THR A 73 8.50 -23.13 15.81
CA THR A 73 9.40 -24.24 16.15
C THR A 73 10.58 -23.60 16.87
N ASN A 74 10.76 -23.97 18.14
CA ASN A 74 11.89 -23.58 18.97
C ASN A 74 13.20 -23.81 18.19
N GLN A 75 14.00 -22.76 18.04
CA GLN A 75 15.26 -22.76 17.30
C GLN A 75 16.40 -23.41 18.13
N GLU A 76 16.12 -24.49 18.86
CA GLU A 76 17.07 -25.12 19.80
C GLU A 76 17.44 -26.58 19.42
N LEU A 77 17.14 -27.05 18.21
CA LEU A 77 17.48 -28.43 17.81
C LEU A 77 18.24 -28.56 16.48
N GLU A 78 18.82 -27.46 15.96
CA GLU A 78 19.63 -27.47 14.74
C GLU A 78 21.13 -27.36 15.09
N THR A 79 21.60 -28.02 16.15
CA THR A 79 23.04 -28.18 16.44
C THR A 79 23.28 -29.52 17.13
N LEU A 80 23.06 -30.62 16.41
CA LEU A 80 23.69 -31.92 16.66
C LEU A 80 23.32 -32.92 15.55
N VAL A 81 23.95 -32.80 14.39
CA VAL A 81 24.30 -33.96 13.53
C VAL A 81 25.46 -33.60 12.61
#